data_AF-Q9XDE5-F1
#
_entry.id   AF-Q9XDE5-F1
#
_cell.length_a   1.000
_cell.length_b   1.000
_cell.length_c   1.000
_cell.angle_alpha   90.00
_cell.angle_beta   90.00
_cell.angle_gamma   90.00
#
_symmetry.space_group_name_H-M   'P 1'
#
loop_
_entity.id
_entity.type
_entity.pdbx_description
1 polymer ?
#
loop_
_entity_poly.entity_id
_entity_poly.type
_entity_poly.pdbx_seq_one_letter_code
_entity_poly.pdbx_strand_id
1 'polypeptide(L)'
;ELGFIFTVYLFGIAASWSAGRIGDRLGHFTMLPIALAVEAAGCLLTLSASLPIIVGGIIFLTVGFFMSHSVASALVGRLALEIKGHASSLYLLAYYLGSSIAGSAGGYFWTADGWWAVADFTFAMLALAFAAALAAAWFAREGQTDKPGLTF
;
A
#
# COMPACT_ATOMS: atom_id res chain seq x y z
N GLU A 1 -14.24 -20.29 -14.35
CA GLU A 1 -13.69 -19.03 -14.90
C GLU A 1 -13.38 -17.99 -13.83
N LEU A 2 -14.32 -17.57 -12.97
CA LEU A 2 -14.07 -16.61 -11.88
C LEU A 2 -12.99 -17.06 -10.86
N GLY A 3 -12.80 -18.37 -10.67
CA GLY A 3 -11.81 -18.93 -9.73
C GLY A 3 -10.34 -18.60 -10.05
N PHE A 4 -10.00 -18.32 -11.32
CA PHE A 4 -8.62 -17.97 -11.71
C PHE A 4 -8.18 -16.60 -11.19
N ILE A 5 -9.11 -15.71 -10.83
CA ILE A 5 -8.78 -14.45 -10.16
C ILE A 5 -8.12 -14.72 -8.81
N PHE A 6 -8.47 -15.82 -8.12
CA PHE A 6 -7.81 -16.15 -6.85
C PHE A 6 -6.35 -16.59 -7.02
N THR A 7 -5.97 -17.10 -8.20
CA THR A 7 -4.56 -17.42 -8.52
C THR A 7 -3.70 -16.15 -8.50
N VAL A 8 -4.28 -14.97 -8.71
CA VAL A 8 -3.58 -13.68 -8.62
C VAL A 8 -3.01 -13.43 -7.22
N TYR A 9 -3.64 -13.96 -6.16
CA TYR A 9 -3.10 -13.83 -4.81
C TYR A 9 -1.73 -14.51 -4.64
N LEU A 10 -1.40 -15.54 -5.44
CA LEU A 10 -0.07 -16.15 -5.43
C LEU A 10 1.01 -15.15 -5.90
N PHE A 11 0.67 -14.29 -6.87
CA PHE A 11 1.56 -13.21 -7.30
C PHE A 11 1.71 -12.15 -6.20
N GLY A 12 0.64 -11.86 -5.45
CA GLY A 12 0.69 -11.00 -4.26
C GLY A 12 1.66 -11.52 -3.20
N ILE A 13 1.64 -12.82 -2.90
CA ILE A 13 2.56 -13.44 -1.93
C ILE A 13 4.02 -13.35 -2.41
N ALA A 14 4.28 -13.65 -3.69
CA ALA A 14 5.62 -13.51 -4.27
C ALA A 14 6.09 -12.04 -4.25
N ALA A 15 5.18 -11.09 -4.50
CA ALA A 15 5.47 -9.67 -4.46
C ALA A 15 5.81 -9.19 -3.04
N SER A 16 5.09 -9.63 -2.01
CA SER A 16 5.43 -9.34 -0.61
C SER A 16 6.86 -9.77 -0.26
N TRP A 17 7.24 -10.99 -0.64
CA TRP A 17 8.61 -11.48 -0.41
C TRP A 17 9.66 -10.64 -1.14
N SER A 18 9.38 -10.31 -2.40
CA SER A 18 10.24 -9.47 -3.24
C SER A 18 10.41 -8.07 -2.67
N ALA A 19 9.31 -7.45 -2.23
CA ALA A 19 9.31 -6.09 -1.69
C ALA A 19 9.99 -5.98 -0.33
N GLY A 20 9.90 -7.00 0.52
CA GLY A 20 10.71 -7.06 1.74
C GLY A 20 12.20 -7.04 1.42
N ARG A 21 12.65 -7.91 0.50
CA ARG A 21 14.07 -8.03 0.12
C ARG A 21 14.60 -6.79 -0.61
N ILE A 22 13.77 -6.16 -1.44
CA ILE A 22 14.12 -4.91 -2.13
C ILE A 22 14.09 -3.73 -1.15
N GLY A 23 13.12 -3.68 -0.23
CA GLY A 23 13.02 -2.66 0.81
C GLY A 23 14.18 -2.69 1.81
N ASP A 24 14.71 -3.87 2.11
CA ASP A 24 15.95 -4.03 2.90
C ASP A 24 17.18 -3.45 2.19
N ARG A 25 17.18 -3.40 0.84
CA ARG A 25 18.30 -2.87 0.03
C ARG A 25 18.15 -1.39 -0.33
N LEU A 26 16.95 -0.96 -0.74
CA LEU A 26 16.65 0.40 -1.22
C LEU A 26 16.14 1.34 -0.13
N GLY A 27 15.80 0.80 1.05
CA GLY A 27 15.16 1.53 2.13
C GLY A 27 13.63 1.48 2.02
N HIS A 28 12.98 1.22 3.15
CA HIS A 28 11.54 1.01 3.23
C HIS A 28 10.74 2.30 2.93
N PHE A 29 11.29 3.47 3.27
CA PHE A 29 10.70 4.77 2.95
C PHE A 29 10.68 5.07 1.44
N THR A 30 11.62 4.52 0.67
CA THR A 30 11.65 4.64 -0.81
C THR A 30 10.75 3.59 -1.47
N MET A 31 10.67 2.39 -0.90
CA MET A 31 9.89 1.30 -1.47
C MET A 31 8.38 1.52 -1.36
N LEU A 32 7.91 2.17 -0.28
CA LEU A 32 6.49 2.44 -0.06
C LEU A 32 5.82 3.25 -1.19
N PRO A 33 6.34 4.42 -1.62
CA PRO A 33 5.76 5.17 -2.74
C PRO A 33 5.82 4.41 -4.07
N ILE A 34 6.85 3.57 -4.29
CA ILE A 34 6.94 2.72 -5.49
C ILE A 34 5.80 1.69 -5.48
N ALA A 35 5.55 1.05 -4.36
CA ALA A 35 4.46 0.08 -4.22
C ALA A 35 3.09 0.72 -4.47
N LEU A 36 2.85 1.92 -3.92
CA LEU A 36 1.63 2.69 -4.15
C LEU A 36 1.47 3.10 -5.63
N ALA A 37 2.56 3.42 -6.33
CA ALA A 37 2.50 3.72 -7.76
C ALA A 37 2.13 2.49 -8.61
N VAL A 38 2.61 1.30 -8.23
CA VAL A 38 2.23 0.03 -8.87
C VAL A 38 0.74 -0.26 -8.63
N GLU A 39 0.25 -0.02 -7.41
CA GLU A 39 -1.16 -0.17 -7.05
C GLU A 39 -2.04 0.80 -7.86
N ALA A 40 -1.63 2.06 -7.98
CA ALA A 40 -2.32 3.08 -8.79
C ALA A 40 -2.35 2.70 -10.28
N ALA A 41 -1.25 2.19 -10.83
CA ALA A 41 -1.20 1.72 -12.21
C ALA A 41 -2.16 0.54 -12.42
N GLY A 42 -2.22 -0.40 -11.47
CA GLY A 42 -3.20 -1.50 -11.49
C GLY A 42 -4.64 -0.99 -11.51
N CYS A 43 -4.96 -0.02 -10.65
CA CYS A 43 -6.28 0.61 -10.63
C CYS A 43 -6.63 1.25 -11.98
N LEU A 44 -5.69 2.00 -12.59
CA LEU A 44 -5.89 2.63 -13.90
C LEU A 44 -6.19 1.61 -15.01
N LEU A 45 -5.49 0.47 -14.99
CA LEU A 45 -5.71 -0.59 -15.97
C LEU A 45 -7.11 -1.22 -15.84
N THR A 46 -7.71 -1.23 -14.65
CA THR A 46 -9.07 -1.76 -14.46
C THR A 46 -10.15 -0.89 -15.10
N LEU A 47 -9.84 0.36 -15.47
CA LEU A 47 -10.74 1.26 -16.21
C LEU A 47 -10.80 0.96 -17.71
N SER A 48 -9.98 0.02 -18.20
CA SER A 48 -10.02 -0.43 -19.59
C SER A 48 -11.28 -1.25 -19.89
N ALA A 49 -11.76 -1.22 -21.13
CA ALA A 49 -12.84 -2.08 -21.61
C ALA A 49 -12.36 -3.52 -21.95
N SER A 50 -11.05 -3.75 -22.03
CA SER A 50 -10.47 -5.03 -22.45
C SER A 50 -10.29 -5.98 -21.26
N LEU A 51 -10.97 -7.13 -21.30
CA LEU A 51 -10.87 -8.17 -20.26
C LEU A 51 -9.43 -8.57 -19.91
N PRO A 52 -8.53 -8.85 -20.88
CA PRO A 52 -7.12 -9.13 -20.57
C PRO A 52 -6.42 -7.99 -19.82
N ILE A 53 -6.73 -6.74 -20.15
CA ILE A 53 -6.13 -5.56 -19.50
C ILE A 53 -6.67 -5.43 -18.06
N ILE A 54 -7.98 -5.65 -17.84
CA ILE A 54 -8.57 -5.65 -16.50
C ILE A 54 -7.91 -6.72 -15.62
N VAL A 55 -7.72 -7.94 -16.14
CA VAL A 55 -7.03 -9.02 -15.40
C VAL A 55 -5.60 -8.62 -15.05
N GLY A 56 -4.88 -8.03 -16.01
CA GLY A 56 -3.56 -7.43 -15.75
C GLY A 56 -3.60 -6.37 -14.66
N GLY A 57 -4.60 -5.48 -14.71
CA GLY A 57 -4.81 -4.43 -13.70
C GLY A 57 -5.03 -5.01 -12.30
N ILE A 58 -5.85 -6.05 -12.17
CA ILE A 58 -6.07 -6.76 -10.90
C ILE A 58 -4.78 -7.37 -10.37
N ILE A 59 -3.92 -7.91 -11.24
CA ILE A 59 -2.59 -8.42 -10.84
C ILE A 59 -1.73 -7.29 -10.28
N PHE A 60 -1.62 -6.17 -11.00
CA PHE A 60 -0.83 -5.03 -10.55
C PHE A 60 -1.37 -4.41 -9.25
N LEU A 61 -2.69 -4.30 -9.13
CA LEU A 61 -3.36 -3.82 -7.92
C LEU A 61 -3.03 -4.72 -6.72
N THR A 62 -3.16 -6.04 -6.89
CA THR A 62 -2.85 -7.02 -5.84
C THR A 62 -1.38 -6.96 -5.45
N VAL A 63 -0.48 -6.96 -6.45
CA VAL A 63 0.96 -6.86 -6.23
C VAL A 63 1.31 -5.57 -5.48
N GLY A 64 0.81 -4.42 -5.94
CA GLY A 64 1.01 -3.12 -5.30
C GLY A 64 0.56 -3.09 -3.84
N PHE A 65 -0.66 -3.56 -3.58
CA PHE A 65 -1.24 -3.62 -2.24
C PHE A 65 -0.42 -4.51 -1.29
N PHE A 66 -0.04 -5.71 -1.72
CA PHE A 66 0.76 -6.61 -0.89
C PHE A 66 2.14 -6.03 -0.60
N MET A 67 2.77 -5.38 -1.58
CA MET A 67 4.04 -4.67 -1.37
C MET A 67 3.88 -3.50 -0.39
N SER A 68 2.88 -2.63 -0.58
CA SER A 68 2.66 -1.45 0.26
C SER A 68 2.35 -1.85 1.70
N HIS A 69 1.47 -2.84 1.90
CA HIS A 69 1.13 -3.38 3.22
C HIS A 69 2.33 -4.00 3.93
N SER A 70 3.15 -4.77 3.22
CA SER A 70 4.35 -5.42 3.79
C SER A 70 5.38 -4.38 4.22
N VAL A 71 5.62 -3.37 3.38
CA VAL A 71 6.57 -2.29 3.67
C VAL A 71 6.08 -1.40 4.80
N ALA A 72 4.79 -1.05 4.82
CA ALA A 72 4.18 -0.26 5.89
C ALA A 72 4.26 -0.96 7.25
N SER A 73 3.91 -2.26 7.30
CA SER A 73 4.04 -3.08 8.50
C SER A 73 5.48 -3.13 9.02
N ALA A 74 6.45 -3.32 8.11
CA ALA A 74 7.87 -3.29 8.45
C ALA A 74 8.34 -1.91 8.97
N LEU A 75 7.85 -0.81 8.39
CA LEU A 75 8.14 0.56 8.86
C LEU A 75 7.60 0.79 10.27
N VAL A 76 6.36 0.38 10.56
CA VAL A 76 5.77 0.49 11.91
C VAL A 76 6.62 -0.28 12.92
N GLY A 77 7.04 -1.51 12.59
CA GLY A 77 7.90 -2.31 13.46
C GLY A 77 9.30 -1.72 13.69
N ARG A 78 9.84 -1.00 12.70
CA ARG A 78 11.15 -0.31 12.79
C ARG A 78 11.08 1.02 13.54
N LEU A 79 9.96 1.75 13.43
CA LEU A 79 9.74 3.03 14.11
C LEU A 79 9.35 2.87 15.59
N ALA A 80 8.90 1.69 16.00
CA ALA A 80 8.58 1.41 17.40
C ALA A 80 9.84 1.40 18.28
N LEU A 81 9.95 2.40 19.17
CA LEU A 81 11.10 2.59 20.07
C LEU A 81 11.13 1.62 21.26
N GLU A 82 9.97 1.31 21.86
CA GLU A 82 9.90 0.52 23.10
C GLU A 82 9.10 -0.77 22.93
N ILE A 83 7.81 -0.69 22.62
CA ILE A 83 6.90 -1.85 22.58
C ILE A 83 6.41 -2.09 21.15
N LYS A 84 7.17 -2.89 20.39
CA LYS A 84 6.83 -3.27 19.00
C LYS A 84 5.43 -3.90 18.88
N GLY A 85 4.99 -4.63 19.91
CA GLY A 85 3.65 -5.24 19.97
C GLY A 85 2.52 -4.21 19.95
N HIS A 86 2.63 -3.11 20.70
CA HIS A 86 1.62 -2.03 20.73
C HIS A 86 1.57 -1.25 19.40
N ALA A 87 2.71 -1.01 18.78
CA ALA A 87 2.75 -0.35 17.47
C ALA A 87 2.09 -1.22 16.38
N SER A 88 2.38 -2.52 16.38
CA SER A 88 1.78 -3.48 15.45
C SER A 88 0.27 -3.63 15.66
N SER A 89 -0.20 -3.70 16.90
CA SER A 89 -1.64 -3.78 17.18
C SER A 89 -2.37 -2.50 16.77
N LEU A 90 -1.77 -1.32 16.96
CA LEU A 90 -2.35 -0.05 16.50
C LEU A 90 -2.40 0.03 14.97
N TYR A 91 -1.36 -0.46 14.28
CA TYR A 91 -1.37 -0.58 12.82
C TYR A 91 -2.48 -1.51 12.34
N LEU A 92 -2.63 -2.70 12.94
CA LEU A 92 -3.69 -3.63 12.60
C LEU A 92 -5.07 -3.04 12.90
N LEU A 93 -5.25 -2.37 14.04
CA LEU A 93 -6.49 -1.68 14.39
C LEU A 93 -6.84 -0.63 13.33
N ALA A 94 -5.88 0.22 12.95
CA ALA A 94 -6.05 1.23 11.92
C ALA A 94 -6.35 0.59 10.55
N TYR A 95 -5.65 -0.50 10.20
CA TYR A 95 -5.88 -1.24 8.97
C TYR A 95 -7.31 -1.81 8.90
N TYR A 96 -7.78 -2.46 9.95
CA TYR A 96 -9.12 -3.02 9.98
C TYR A 96 -10.20 -1.94 10.04
N LEU A 97 -10.03 -0.90 10.87
CA LEU A 97 -10.97 0.20 10.98
C LEU A 97 -11.09 0.96 9.65
N GLY A 98 -9.94 1.30 9.04
CA GLY A 98 -9.87 1.93 7.73
C GLY A 98 -10.51 1.06 6.66
N SER A 99 -10.22 -0.23 6.64
CA SER A 99 -10.83 -1.18 5.68
C SER A 99 -12.35 -1.31 5.87
N SER A 100 -12.86 -1.27 7.10
CA SER A 100 -14.30 -1.29 7.36
C SER A 100 -14.99 -0.02 6.85
N ILE A 101 -14.41 1.16 7.12
CA ILE A 101 -14.95 2.44 6.66
C ILE A 101 -14.87 2.53 5.13
N ALA A 102 -13.69 2.28 4.56
CA ALA A 102 -13.45 2.35 3.13
C ALA A 102 -14.24 1.29 2.36
N GLY A 103 -14.37 0.07 2.89
CA GLY A 103 -15.19 -0.99 2.30
C GLY A 103 -16.68 -0.64 2.29
N SER A 104 -17.18 -0.06 3.38
CA SER A 104 -18.57 0.41 3.47
C SER A 104 -18.83 1.58 2.51
N ALA A 105 -17.91 2.55 2.47
CA ALA A 105 -17.97 3.70 1.57
C ALA A 105 -17.84 3.28 0.10
N GLY A 106 -17.00 2.29 -0.21
CA GLY A 106 -16.82 1.77 -1.57
C GLY A 106 -18.13 1.23 -2.16
N GLY A 107 -18.97 0.58 -1.34
CA GLY A 107 -20.31 0.16 -1.75
C GLY A 107 -21.22 1.35 -2.14
N TYR A 108 -21.12 2.46 -1.41
CA TYR A 108 -21.84 3.69 -1.75
C TYR A 108 -21.36 4.29 -3.08
N PHE A 109 -20.05 4.38 -3.30
CA PHE A 109 -19.48 4.86 -4.57
C PHE A 109 -19.89 3.97 -5.75
N TRP A 110 -19.92 2.65 -5.56
CA TRP A 110 -20.42 1.72 -6.58
C TRP A 110 -21.88 2.02 -6.98
N THR A 111 -22.74 2.33 -6.01
CA THR A 111 -24.14 2.70 -6.32
C THR A 111 -24.29 4.08 -6.97
N ALA A 112 -23.29 4.96 -6.84
CA ALA A 112 -23.34 6.31 -7.38
C ALA A 112 -23.00 6.35 -8.88
N ASP A 113 -21.87 5.76 -9.30
CA ASP A 113 -21.41 5.80 -10.71
C ASP A 113 -20.69 4.50 -11.14
N GLY A 114 -21.01 3.39 -10.47
CA GLY A 114 -20.42 2.09 -10.76
C GLY A 114 -18.91 2.06 -10.52
N TRP A 115 -18.17 1.51 -11.49
CA TRP A 115 -16.73 1.28 -11.34
C TRP A 115 -15.90 2.56 -11.36
N TRP A 116 -16.33 3.60 -12.09
CA TRP A 116 -15.61 4.87 -12.18
C TRP A 116 -15.51 5.57 -10.82
N ALA A 117 -16.64 5.69 -10.10
CA ALA A 117 -16.65 6.24 -8.74
C ALA A 117 -15.81 5.41 -7.76
N VAL A 118 -15.75 4.08 -7.91
CA VAL A 118 -14.90 3.22 -7.07
C VAL A 118 -13.41 3.46 -7.38
N ALA A 119 -13.05 3.63 -8.65
CA ALA A 119 -11.69 3.94 -9.05
C ALA A 119 -11.25 5.32 -8.55
N ASP A 120 -12.09 6.34 -8.69
CA ASP A 120 -11.81 7.69 -8.17
C ASP A 120 -11.63 7.70 -6.65
N PHE A 121 -12.51 6.99 -5.92
CA PHE A 121 -12.38 6.79 -4.49
C PHE A 121 -11.05 6.09 -4.13
N THR A 122 -10.67 5.06 -4.89
CA THR A 122 -9.40 4.34 -4.71
C THR A 122 -8.20 5.25 -4.96
N PHE A 123 -8.23 6.06 -6.02
CA PHE A 123 -7.17 7.03 -6.31
C PHE A 123 -7.06 8.11 -5.23
N ALA A 124 -8.17 8.57 -4.66
CA ALA A 124 -8.16 9.51 -3.54
C ALA A 124 -7.51 8.89 -2.29
N MET A 125 -7.83 7.63 -1.98
CA MET A 125 -7.19 6.89 -0.89
C MET A 125 -5.69 6.68 -1.14
N LEU A 126 -5.29 6.34 -2.37
CA LEU A 126 -3.89 6.18 -2.76
C LEU A 126 -3.12 7.51 -2.67
N ALA A 127 -3.72 8.63 -3.06
CA ALA A 127 -3.12 9.95 -2.93
C ALA A 127 -2.87 10.31 -1.46
N LEU A 128 -3.83 10.00 -0.58
CA LEU A 128 -3.66 10.18 0.87
C LEU A 128 -2.55 9.29 1.43
N ALA A 129 -2.49 8.03 1.01
CA ALA A 129 -1.42 7.09 1.40
C ALA A 129 -0.05 7.58 0.91
N PHE A 130 0.03 8.13 -0.29
CA PHE A 130 1.27 8.68 -0.84
C PHE A 130 1.74 9.90 -0.05
N ALA A 131 0.84 10.82 0.29
CA ALA A 131 1.13 11.96 1.14
C ALA A 131 1.63 11.52 2.54
N ALA A 132 0.97 10.52 3.14
CA ALA A 132 1.40 9.95 4.42
C ALA A 132 2.79 9.28 4.33
N ALA A 133 3.09 8.58 3.24
CA ALA A 133 4.39 7.97 3.00
C ALA A 133 5.51 9.02 2.91
N LEU A 134 5.25 10.13 2.20
CA LEU A 134 6.20 11.25 2.11
C LEU A 134 6.39 11.96 3.46
N ALA A 135 5.31 12.20 4.19
CA ALA A 135 5.37 12.78 5.53
C ALA A 135 6.19 11.89 6.48
N ALA A 136 5.96 10.58 6.47
CA ALA A 136 6.72 9.62 7.28
C ALA A 136 8.22 9.63 6.91
N ALA A 137 8.55 9.70 5.62
CA ALA A 137 9.93 9.82 5.15
C ALA A 137 10.59 11.14 5.56
N TRP A 138 9.82 12.24 5.58
CA TRP A 138 10.28 13.54 6.04
C TRP A 138 10.59 13.54 7.54
N PHE A 139 9.65 13.10 8.39
CA PHE A 139 9.87 13.00 9.84
C PHE A 139 11.06 12.10 10.19
N ALA A 140 11.25 11.00 9.46
CA ALA A 140 12.38 10.09 9.68
C ALA A 140 13.73 10.71 9.31
N ARG A 141 13.77 11.67 8.38
CA ARG A 141 14.98 12.44 8.02
C ARG A 141 15.27 13.51 9.07
N GLU A 142 14.24 14.21 9.55
CA GLU A 142 14.41 15.25 10.57
C GLU A 142 14.91 14.70 11.92
N GLY A 143 14.40 13.54 12.32
CA GLY A 143 14.90 12.84 13.52
C GLY A 143 16.35 12.33 13.41
N GLN A 144 16.93 12.30 12.21
CA GLN A 144 18.36 12.00 12.01
C GLN A 144 19.23 13.26 12.02
N THR A 145 18.71 14.41 11.57
CA THR A 145 19.43 15.69 11.64
C THR A 145 19.59 16.24 13.06
N ASP A 146 18.76 15.80 14.01
CA ASP A 146 18.86 16.19 15.43
C ASP A 146 19.90 15.36 16.23
N LYS A 147 20.67 14.50 15.56
CA LYS A 147 21.87 13.87 16.13
C LYS A 147 23.12 14.58 15.59
N PRO A 148 23.59 15.67 16.22
CA PRO A 148 24.85 16.28 15.84
C PRO A 148 26.00 15.32 16.16
N GLY A 149 26.64 14.80 15.10
CA GLY A 149 28.02 14.29 15.15
C GLY A 149 28.21 12.88 15.71
N LEU A 150 28.26 11.89 14.81
CA LEU A 150 29.29 10.84 14.88
C LEU A 150 29.82 10.60 13.46
N THR A 151 30.63 11.55 12.99
CA THR A 151 31.73 11.26 12.08
C THR A 151 32.84 10.60 12.90
N PHE A 152 33.11 9.32 12.64
CA PHE A 152 34.44 8.73 12.66
C PHE A 152 34.49 7.64 11.58
#